data_AF-A0A5E8CJI0-F1
#
_entry.id   AF-A0A5E8CJI0-F1
#
_cell.length_a   1.000
_cell.length_b   1.000
_cell.length_c   1.000
_cell.angle_alpha   90.00
_cell.angle_beta   90.00
_cell.angle_gamma   90.00
#
_symmetry.space_group_name_H-M   'P 1'
#
loop_
_entity.id
_entity.type
_entity.pdbx_description
1 polymer ?
#
loop_
_entity_poly.entity_id
_entity_poly.type
_entity_poly.pdbx_seq_one_letter_code
_entity_poly.pdbx_strand_id
1 'polypeptide(L)'
;MNFNDLRKVNHNIDSEGITSVYFDNLEEILINKIKEASYVIGCISWLTNNAIIQELEKKKGVKIIIQKERFLKRDYSHYICFNKFYIELRRGYKSLPNLFNNIQDLNIDTSSPMHQLCNKKLCEDDEFDAIRCFGFSDKKNKPLMHHKFLVFLDKDMIPYGVWTGSYNLTKNATKSLDNVIYSKDINIVKAYVEEFEQFLFLSEKLNWENNDPNLNVSS
;
A
#
# COMPACT_ATOMS: atom_id res chain seq x y z
N MET A 1 -1.36 17.50 20.01
CA MET A 1 -0.77 18.61 19.24
C MET A 1 -0.75 18.21 17.76
N ASN A 2 -1.11 19.12 16.85
CA ASN A 2 -0.98 18.92 15.41
C ASN A 2 0.20 19.79 14.94
N PHE A 3 1.24 19.18 14.38
CA PHE A 3 2.41 19.94 13.94
C PHE A 3 2.17 20.69 12.63
N ASN A 4 1.14 20.32 11.85
CA ASN A 4 0.77 21.07 10.65
C ASN A 4 0.29 22.49 11.01
N ASP A 5 -0.32 22.69 12.18
CA ASP A 5 -0.73 24.01 12.68
C ASP A 5 0.46 24.95 12.93
N LEU A 6 1.70 24.44 12.99
CA LEU A 6 2.91 25.24 13.13
C LEU A 6 3.40 25.83 11.81
N ARG A 7 2.89 25.36 10.66
CA ARG A 7 3.30 25.86 9.35
C ARG A 7 2.69 27.23 9.10
N LYS A 8 3.55 28.18 8.78
CA LYS A 8 3.14 29.55 8.40
C LYS A 8 2.89 29.69 6.90
N VAL A 9 3.50 28.82 6.10
CA VAL A 9 3.49 28.85 4.64
C VAL A 9 3.32 27.44 4.12
N ASN A 10 2.49 27.27 3.09
CA ASN A 10 2.34 26.03 2.36
C ASN A 10 3.29 26.04 1.15
N HIS A 11 4.15 25.02 1.06
CA HIS A 11 5.14 24.85 -0.01
C HIS A 11 4.74 23.79 -1.05
N ASN A 12 3.45 23.42 -1.10
CA ASN A 12 2.94 22.56 -2.14
C ASN A 12 3.22 23.20 -3.51
N ILE A 13 3.73 22.41 -4.45
CA ILE A 13 3.99 22.85 -5.83
C ILE A 13 3.56 21.78 -6.80
N ASP A 14 3.07 22.20 -7.97
CA ASP A 14 2.76 21.32 -9.09
C ASP A 14 3.58 21.76 -10.30
N SER A 15 4.45 20.87 -10.79
CA SER A 15 5.30 21.10 -11.96
C SER A 15 4.58 20.61 -13.20
N GLU A 16 3.75 21.49 -13.77
CA GLU A 16 3.08 21.30 -15.07
C GLU A 16 2.24 20.00 -15.14
N GLY A 17 1.73 19.54 -13.99
CA GLY A 17 0.92 18.33 -13.91
C GLY A 17 1.68 17.01 -14.11
N ILE A 18 3.01 17.06 -14.27
CA ILE A 18 3.87 15.87 -14.33
C ILE A 18 4.24 15.43 -12.93
N THR A 19 4.83 16.32 -12.13
CA THR A 19 5.25 16.01 -10.76
C THR A 19 4.81 17.10 -9.80
N SER A 20 4.21 16.70 -8.69
CA SER A 20 3.78 17.59 -7.63
C SER A 20 4.46 17.20 -6.32
N VAL A 21 4.77 18.18 -5.48
CA VAL A 21 5.25 17.96 -4.12
C VAL A 21 4.22 18.51 -3.15
N TYR A 22 3.87 17.70 -2.15
CA TYR A 22 2.92 18.05 -1.12
C TYR A 22 3.58 17.93 0.25
N PHE A 23 3.34 18.94 1.08
CA PHE A 23 3.73 18.98 2.48
C PHE A 23 2.49 18.92 3.36
N ASP A 24 1.37 19.52 2.95
CA ASP A 24 0.15 19.63 3.76
C ASP A 24 -1.08 18.99 3.14
N ASN A 25 -2.12 18.74 3.95
CA ASN A 25 -3.39 18.10 3.57
C ASN A 25 -3.22 16.74 2.86
N LEU A 26 -2.18 15.98 3.25
CA LEU A 26 -1.78 14.74 2.58
C LEU A 26 -2.89 13.67 2.56
N GLU A 27 -3.69 13.57 3.63
CA GLU A 27 -4.83 12.63 3.71
C GLU A 27 -5.86 12.91 2.61
N GLU A 28 -6.26 14.16 2.45
CA GLU A 28 -7.27 14.58 1.48
C GLU A 28 -6.77 14.44 0.04
N ILE A 29 -5.54 14.89 -0.22
CA ILE A 29 -4.94 14.80 -1.56
C ILE A 29 -4.82 13.33 -1.97
N LEU A 30 -4.34 12.46 -1.09
CA LEU A 30 -4.24 11.03 -1.38
C LEU A 30 -5.61 10.40 -1.64
N ILE A 31 -6.63 10.71 -0.82
CA ILE A 31 -7.99 10.23 -1.03
C ILE A 31 -8.49 10.63 -2.43
N ASN A 32 -8.21 11.86 -2.87
CA ASN A 32 -8.60 12.30 -4.20
C ASN A 32 -7.84 11.54 -5.31
N LYS A 33 -6.56 11.22 -5.13
CA LYS A 33 -5.82 10.35 -6.06
C LYS A 33 -6.34 8.92 -6.10
N ILE A 34 -6.75 8.36 -4.96
CA ILE A 34 -7.39 7.04 -4.93
C ILE A 34 -8.76 7.09 -5.63
N LYS A 35 -9.54 8.18 -5.49
CA LYS A 35 -10.82 8.35 -6.21
C LYS A 35 -10.66 8.30 -7.73
N GLU A 36 -9.62 8.93 -8.26
CA GLU A 36 -9.31 8.96 -9.69
C GLU A 36 -8.91 7.57 -10.25
N ALA A 37 -8.31 6.72 -9.41
CA ALA A 37 -7.79 5.42 -9.83
C ALA A 37 -8.88 4.35 -9.92
N SER A 38 -8.75 3.43 -10.89
CA SER A 38 -9.55 2.20 -10.93
C SER A 38 -8.93 1.10 -10.07
N TYR A 39 -7.60 1.02 -10.05
CA TYR A 39 -6.84 0.07 -9.25
C TYR A 39 -5.68 0.74 -8.53
N VAL A 40 -5.26 0.15 -7.41
CA VAL A 40 -4.16 0.68 -6.59
C VAL A 40 -3.23 -0.45 -6.17
N ILE A 41 -1.93 -0.29 -6.42
CA ILE A 41 -0.90 -1.18 -5.89
C ILE A 41 0.11 -0.40 -5.06
N GLY A 42 0.93 -1.08 -4.25
CA GLY A 42 2.08 -0.41 -3.62
C GLY A 42 2.60 -1.08 -2.36
N CYS A 43 3.59 -0.44 -1.75
CA CYS A 43 4.21 -0.87 -0.51
C CYS A 43 4.14 0.24 0.53
N ILE A 44 3.49 -0.01 1.67
CA ILE A 44 3.25 0.97 2.73
C ILE A 44 3.63 0.38 4.08
N SER A 45 4.54 1.03 4.81
CA SER A 45 4.97 0.53 6.12
C SER A 45 3.78 0.39 7.08
N TRP A 46 2.96 1.44 7.23
CA TRP A 46 1.76 1.39 8.08
C TRP A 46 0.53 1.95 7.38
N LEU A 47 -0.52 1.13 7.30
CA LEU A 47 -1.84 1.47 6.79
C LEU A 47 -2.89 1.27 7.89
N THR A 48 -3.25 2.32 8.61
CA THR A 48 -4.25 2.23 9.70
C THR A 48 -5.29 3.36 9.67
N ASN A 49 -5.27 4.15 8.61
CA ASN A 49 -6.22 5.23 8.41
C ASN A 49 -7.51 4.70 7.76
N ASN A 50 -8.60 4.67 8.53
CA ASN A 50 -9.90 4.17 8.08
C ASN A 50 -10.45 4.95 6.87
N ALA A 51 -10.23 6.26 6.77
CA ALA A 51 -10.73 7.04 5.64
C ALA A 51 -10.07 6.61 4.31
N ILE A 52 -8.78 6.29 4.36
CA ILE A 52 -8.02 5.76 3.22
C ILE A 52 -8.48 4.34 2.88
N ILE A 53 -8.63 3.47 3.89
CA ILE A 53 -9.09 2.08 3.71
C ILE A 53 -10.49 2.06 3.07
N GLN A 54 -11.42 2.90 3.54
CA GLN A 54 -12.77 3.03 2.99
C GLN A 54 -12.76 3.52 1.54
N GLU A 55 -11.80 4.35 1.14
CA GLU A 55 -11.69 4.77 -0.26
C GLU A 55 -11.07 3.67 -1.13
N LEU A 56 -10.07 2.94 -0.62
CA LEU A 56 -9.49 1.76 -1.29
C LEU A 56 -10.53 0.65 -1.53
N GLU A 57 -11.45 0.44 -0.59
CA GLU A 57 -12.54 -0.55 -0.70
C GLU A 57 -13.44 -0.33 -1.94
N LYS A 58 -13.52 0.91 -2.43
CA LYS A 58 -14.35 1.27 -3.59
C LYS A 58 -13.67 1.00 -4.94
N LYS A 59 -12.42 0.55 -4.94
CA LYS A 59 -11.66 0.34 -6.19
C LYS A 59 -12.08 -0.95 -6.87
N LYS A 60 -11.73 -1.12 -8.16
CA LYS A 60 -11.93 -2.39 -8.86
C LYS A 60 -10.98 -3.47 -8.36
N GLY A 61 -9.85 -3.08 -7.78
CA GLY A 61 -8.90 -3.98 -7.17
C GLY A 61 -7.71 -3.27 -6.53
N VAL A 62 -7.20 -3.86 -5.46
CA VAL A 62 -6.13 -3.34 -4.64
C VAL A 62 -5.12 -4.45 -4.36
N LYS A 63 -3.83 -4.10 -4.36
CA LYS A 63 -2.77 -4.97 -3.86
C LYS A 63 -1.71 -4.16 -3.11
N ILE A 64 -1.73 -4.20 -1.78
CA ILE A 64 -0.80 -3.44 -0.94
C ILE A 64 0.00 -4.39 -0.07
N ILE A 65 1.32 -4.19 -0.04
CA ILE A 65 2.25 -4.90 0.81
C ILE A 65 2.58 -4.01 2.00
N ILE A 66 2.37 -4.52 3.21
CA ILE A 66 2.59 -3.77 4.45
C ILE A 66 3.72 -4.34 5.29
N GLN A 67 4.23 -3.54 6.23
CA GLN A 67 5.19 -4.04 7.21
C GLN A 67 4.50 -5.09 8.08
N LYS A 68 5.20 -6.20 8.31
CA LYS A 68 4.76 -7.20 9.30
C LYS A 68 4.78 -6.58 10.70
N GLU A 69 3.63 -6.54 11.35
CA GLU A 69 3.46 -5.89 12.66
C GLU A 69 2.84 -6.84 13.69
N ARG A 70 3.19 -6.67 14.96
CA ARG A 70 2.69 -7.55 16.02
C ARG A 70 1.22 -7.34 16.34
N PHE A 71 0.72 -6.11 16.22
CA PHE A 71 -0.69 -5.79 16.48
C PHE A 71 -1.65 -6.38 15.42
N LEU A 72 -1.09 -6.83 14.30
CA LEU A 72 -1.83 -7.57 13.32
C LEU A 72 -2.21 -8.94 13.93
N LYS A 73 -1.33 -9.58 14.71
CA LYS A 73 -1.52 -10.94 15.23
C LYS A 73 -2.82 -11.16 16.00
N ARG A 74 -3.54 -12.23 15.68
CA ARG A 74 -4.79 -12.65 16.35
C ARG A 74 -4.55 -13.14 17.77
N ASP A 75 -3.37 -13.67 18.04
CA ASP A 75 -2.96 -14.18 19.36
C ASP A 75 -1.93 -13.26 20.04
N TYR A 76 -1.90 -11.98 19.65
CA TYR A 76 -1.22 -10.99 20.47
C TYR A 76 -1.87 -10.91 21.84
N SER A 77 -1.28 -10.17 22.80
CA SER A 77 -1.85 -10.02 24.14
C SER A 77 -3.36 -9.79 24.09
N HIS A 78 -4.11 -10.43 25.00
CA HIS A 78 -5.57 -10.37 25.10
C HIS A 78 -6.12 -8.94 24.86
N TYR A 79 -5.41 -7.94 25.37
CA TYR A 79 -5.69 -6.53 25.15
C TYR A 79 -5.84 -6.11 23.67
N ILE A 80 -4.95 -6.53 22.76
CA ILE A 80 -5.01 -6.19 21.32
C ILE A 80 -6.12 -6.95 20.60
N CYS A 81 -6.36 -8.20 20.97
CA CYS A 81 -7.36 -9.05 20.32
C CYS A 81 -8.78 -8.50 20.50
N PHE A 82 -9.05 -7.93 21.68
CA PHE A 82 -10.33 -7.33 22.05
C PHE A 82 -10.36 -5.81 21.86
N ASN A 83 -9.26 -5.18 21.44
CA ASN A 83 -9.26 -3.77 21.12
C ASN A 83 -10.04 -3.53 19.81
N LYS A 84 -11.13 -2.76 19.94
CA LYS A 84 -12.05 -2.42 18.85
C LYS A 84 -11.33 -1.88 17.60
N PHE A 85 -10.30 -1.06 17.79
CA PHE A 85 -9.53 -0.50 16.68
C PHE A 85 -8.89 -1.59 15.80
N TYR A 86 -8.22 -2.58 16.38
CA TYR A 86 -7.58 -3.63 15.59
C TYR A 86 -8.59 -4.61 14.98
N ILE A 87 -9.75 -4.80 15.62
CA ILE A 87 -10.85 -5.57 15.04
C ILE A 87 -11.37 -4.86 13.78
N GLU A 88 -11.61 -3.56 13.84
CA GLU A 88 -12.07 -2.76 12.71
C GLU A 88 -11.03 -2.70 11.60
N LEU A 89 -9.75 -2.52 11.94
CA LEU A 89 -8.65 -2.55 10.97
C LEU A 89 -8.61 -3.87 10.20
N ARG A 90 -8.70 -5.01 10.91
CA ARG A 90 -8.73 -6.34 10.28
C ARG A 90 -9.95 -6.52 9.38
N ARG A 91 -11.11 -5.99 9.78
CA ARG A 91 -12.32 -6.01 8.94
C ARG A 91 -12.13 -5.19 7.67
N GLY A 92 -11.58 -3.98 7.79
CA GLY A 92 -11.32 -3.11 6.65
C GLY A 92 -10.33 -3.73 5.66
N TYR A 93 -9.27 -4.39 6.14
CA TYR A 93 -8.35 -5.11 5.23
C TYR A 93 -9.01 -6.26 4.48
N LYS A 94 -9.90 -7.00 5.15
CA LYS A 94 -10.63 -8.12 4.54
C LYS A 94 -11.68 -7.68 3.53
N SER A 95 -12.16 -6.44 3.60
CA SER A 95 -13.16 -5.93 2.66
C SER A 95 -12.56 -5.33 1.39
N LEU A 96 -11.23 -5.15 1.34
CA LEU A 96 -10.57 -4.62 0.15
C LEU A 96 -10.68 -5.60 -1.04
N PRO A 97 -11.09 -5.12 -2.23
CA PRO A 97 -11.18 -5.95 -3.41
C PRO A 97 -9.78 -6.32 -3.90
N ASN A 98 -9.54 -7.61 -4.16
CA ASN A 98 -8.26 -8.08 -4.67
C ASN A 98 -8.07 -7.69 -6.15
N LEU A 99 -6.89 -7.12 -6.47
CA LEU A 99 -6.46 -6.78 -7.83
C LEU A 99 -6.69 -7.90 -8.86
N PHE A 100 -6.42 -9.16 -8.48
CA PHE A 100 -6.36 -10.29 -9.40
C PHE A 100 -7.71 -10.92 -9.75
N ASN A 101 -8.79 -10.57 -9.04
CA ASN A 101 -10.10 -11.21 -9.22
C ASN A 101 -10.74 -10.93 -10.59
N ASN A 102 -10.29 -9.91 -11.31
CA ASN A 102 -10.89 -9.46 -12.58
C ASN A 102 -9.87 -9.36 -13.73
N ILE A 103 -8.70 -10.01 -13.60
CA ILE A 103 -7.62 -9.85 -14.59
C ILE A 103 -7.83 -10.67 -15.86
N GLN A 104 -8.56 -11.78 -15.77
CA GLN A 104 -8.82 -12.68 -16.91
C GLN A 104 -9.64 -12.01 -18.03
N ASP A 105 -10.37 -10.94 -17.70
CA ASP A 105 -11.21 -10.18 -18.65
C ASP A 105 -10.49 -8.98 -19.28
N LEU A 106 -9.21 -8.76 -18.97
CA LEU A 106 -8.46 -7.58 -19.41
C LEU A 106 -7.54 -7.91 -20.58
N ASN A 107 -7.62 -7.10 -21.64
CA ASN A 107 -6.63 -7.06 -22.73
C ASN A 107 -5.35 -6.38 -22.24
N ILE A 108 -4.60 -7.06 -21.39
CA ILE A 108 -3.32 -6.54 -20.88
C ILE A 108 -2.23 -6.81 -21.91
N ASP A 109 -1.43 -5.79 -22.22
CA ASP A 109 -0.22 -5.94 -23.03
C ASP A 109 0.67 -7.03 -22.43
N THR A 110 0.84 -8.12 -23.18
CA THR A 110 1.58 -9.30 -22.75
C THR A 110 3.06 -9.03 -22.44
N SER A 111 3.60 -7.91 -22.94
CA SER A 111 4.96 -7.47 -22.72
C SER A 111 5.14 -6.59 -21.48
N SER A 112 4.03 -6.09 -20.89
CA SER A 112 4.10 -5.22 -19.71
C SER A 112 4.60 -5.99 -18.48
N PRO A 113 5.38 -5.33 -17.58
CA PRO A 113 5.81 -5.93 -16.31
C PRO A 113 4.64 -6.54 -15.53
N MET A 114 3.52 -5.79 -15.44
CA MET A 114 2.29 -6.24 -14.77
C MET A 114 1.70 -7.52 -15.37
N HIS A 115 1.75 -7.71 -16.70
CA HIS A 115 1.30 -8.96 -17.31
C HIS A 115 2.23 -10.12 -17.00
N GLN A 116 3.55 -9.89 -17.03
CA GLN A 116 4.51 -10.91 -16.64
C GLN A 116 4.32 -11.31 -15.18
N LEU A 117 3.99 -10.37 -14.31
CA LEU A 117 3.63 -10.60 -12.92
C LEU A 117 2.33 -11.42 -12.76
N CYS A 118 1.31 -11.14 -13.57
CA CYS A 118 0.08 -11.95 -13.60
C CYS A 118 0.32 -13.37 -14.13
N ASN A 119 1.24 -13.55 -15.09
CA ASN A 119 1.50 -14.85 -15.73
C ASN A 119 2.52 -15.74 -14.99
N LYS A 120 3.52 -15.19 -14.30
CA LYS A 120 4.66 -15.99 -13.78
C LYS A 120 4.47 -16.54 -12.37
N LYS A 121 3.54 -16.07 -11.55
CA LYS A 121 3.44 -16.54 -10.17
C LYS A 121 2.08 -16.28 -9.48
N LEU A 122 1.07 -17.05 -9.88
CA LEU A 122 -0.12 -17.32 -9.07
C LEU A 122 -0.37 -18.83 -9.09
N CYS A 123 0.60 -19.61 -8.60
CA CYS A 123 0.44 -21.05 -8.42
C CYS A 123 -0.49 -21.25 -7.21
N GLU A 124 -1.76 -21.57 -7.48
CA GLU A 124 -2.84 -22.17 -6.65
C GLU A 124 -3.11 -21.68 -5.21
N ASP A 125 -2.18 -21.02 -4.53
CA ASP A 125 -2.29 -20.58 -3.13
C ASP A 125 -2.60 -19.09 -2.96
N ASP A 126 -2.42 -18.24 -3.97
CA ASP A 126 -2.38 -16.77 -3.79
C ASP A 126 -3.71 -16.02 -4.01
N GLU A 127 -4.83 -16.75 -4.08
CA GLU A 127 -6.04 -16.28 -4.78
C GLU A 127 -6.78 -15.07 -4.16
N PHE A 128 -6.64 -14.71 -2.87
CA PHE A 128 -7.71 -13.88 -2.25
C PHE A 128 -7.35 -12.61 -1.47
N ASP A 129 -6.09 -12.35 -1.09
CA ASP A 129 -5.81 -11.25 -0.15
C ASP A 129 -5.33 -9.96 -0.85
N ALA A 130 -6.11 -8.87 -0.76
CA ALA A 130 -5.68 -7.53 -1.21
C ALA A 130 -4.49 -6.97 -0.41
N ILE A 131 -4.27 -7.45 0.82
CA ILE A 131 -3.17 -7.05 1.69
C ILE A 131 -2.23 -8.23 1.92
N ARG A 132 -0.93 -8.01 1.66
CA ARG A 132 0.16 -8.93 2.00
C ARG A 132 1.12 -8.26 2.96
N CYS A 133 2.03 -9.01 3.56
CA CYS A 133 3.05 -8.42 4.42
C CYS A 133 4.46 -8.92 4.09
N PHE A 134 5.44 -8.09 4.45
CA PHE A 134 6.86 -8.42 4.37
C PHE A 134 7.62 -7.80 5.55
N GLY A 135 8.81 -8.34 5.84
CA GLY A 135 9.66 -7.90 6.94
C GLY A 135 9.43 -8.63 8.26
N PHE A 136 10.18 -8.22 9.29
CA PHE A 136 10.15 -8.86 10.60
C PHE A 136 9.12 -8.24 11.54
N SER A 137 8.34 -9.08 12.22
CA SER A 137 7.37 -8.62 13.23
C SER A 137 8.03 -8.13 14.53
N ASP A 138 9.21 -8.65 14.87
CA ASP A 138 10.03 -8.14 15.96
C ASP A 138 11.01 -7.10 15.43
N LYS A 139 10.91 -5.88 15.98
CA LYS A 139 11.68 -4.71 15.53
C LYS A 139 13.07 -4.65 16.15
N LYS A 140 13.39 -5.46 17.17
CA LYS A 140 14.65 -5.33 17.89
C LYS A 140 15.83 -5.71 16.98
N ASN A 141 16.50 -4.68 16.45
CA ASN A 141 17.64 -4.76 15.52
C ASN A 141 17.35 -5.53 14.22
N LYS A 142 16.10 -5.52 13.74
CA LYS A 142 15.73 -6.18 12.48
C LYS A 142 15.26 -5.17 11.42
N PRO A 143 15.57 -5.41 10.13
CA PRO A 143 15.13 -4.52 9.05
C PRO A 143 13.61 -4.55 8.89
N LEU A 144 13.06 -3.41 8.49
CA LEU A 144 11.63 -3.23 8.21
C LEU A 144 11.42 -3.01 6.71
N MET A 145 10.30 -3.48 6.17
CA MET A 145 9.73 -2.97 4.94
C MET A 145 9.24 -1.55 5.20
N HIS A 146 10.13 -0.58 4.98
CA HIS A 146 9.88 0.83 5.30
C HIS A 146 9.48 1.67 4.07
N HIS A 147 9.07 1.02 2.98
CA HIS A 147 8.52 1.69 1.81
C HIS A 147 7.21 2.38 2.12
N LYS A 148 6.95 3.48 1.40
CA LYS A 148 5.75 4.31 1.51
C LYS A 148 5.39 4.84 0.13
N PHE A 149 4.94 3.94 -0.74
CA PHE A 149 4.44 4.33 -2.04
C PHE A 149 3.15 3.61 -2.44
N LEU A 150 2.37 4.28 -3.28
CA LEU A 150 1.23 3.73 -4.01
C LEU A 150 1.37 4.07 -5.49
N VAL A 151 1.07 3.11 -6.37
CA VAL A 151 0.94 3.31 -7.81
C VAL A 151 -0.53 3.21 -8.17
N PHE A 152 -0.99 4.16 -8.97
CA PHE A 152 -2.37 4.26 -9.42
C PHE A 152 -2.48 3.78 -10.86
N LEU A 153 -3.50 2.94 -11.12
CA LEU A 153 -3.76 2.39 -12.44
C LEU A 153 -5.18 2.73 -12.90
N ASP A 154 -5.31 2.93 -14.21
CA ASP A 154 -6.59 3.21 -14.85
C ASP A 154 -7.42 1.94 -15.06
N LYS A 155 -8.57 2.08 -15.72
CA LYS A 155 -9.51 0.96 -15.95
C LYS A 155 -8.92 -0.18 -16.79
N ASP A 156 -7.85 0.09 -17.54
CA ASP A 156 -7.17 -0.83 -18.45
C ASP A 156 -5.87 -1.36 -17.80
N MET A 157 -5.70 -1.14 -16.48
CA MET A 157 -4.53 -1.53 -15.69
C MET A 157 -3.23 -0.86 -16.15
N ILE A 158 -3.31 0.31 -16.80
CA ILE A 158 -2.15 1.10 -17.17
C ILE A 158 -1.73 1.98 -15.98
N PRO A 159 -0.51 1.82 -15.45
CA PRO A 159 -0.05 2.64 -14.33
C PRO A 159 0.24 4.06 -14.83
N TYR A 160 -0.34 5.07 -14.16
CA TYR A 160 -0.28 6.47 -14.62
C TYR A 160 0.29 7.44 -13.60
N GLY A 161 0.50 7.00 -12.36
CA GLY A 161 1.06 7.87 -11.34
C GLY A 161 1.52 7.11 -10.10
N VAL A 162 2.49 7.70 -9.40
CA VAL A 162 3.02 7.18 -8.14
C VAL A 162 2.98 8.26 -7.07
N TRP A 163 2.52 7.88 -5.88
CA TRP A 163 2.58 8.63 -4.63
C TRP A 163 3.69 8.06 -3.78
N THR A 164 4.65 8.86 -3.32
CA THR A 164 5.78 8.38 -2.51
C THR A 164 6.31 9.45 -1.56
N GLY A 165 6.83 9.08 -0.39
CA GLY A 165 7.43 10.06 0.53
C GLY A 165 7.61 9.52 1.95
N SER A 166 7.58 10.41 2.95
CA SER A 166 7.67 10.03 4.37
C SER A 166 6.32 9.68 4.99
N TYR A 167 5.22 10.06 4.33
CA TYR A 167 3.86 9.90 4.84
C TYR A 167 3.42 8.45 4.95
N ASN A 168 3.21 7.99 6.19
CA ASN A 168 2.51 6.73 6.45
C ASN A 168 1.00 6.91 6.39
N LEU A 169 0.27 5.86 6.02
CA LEU A 169 -1.19 5.90 5.89
C LEU A 169 -1.87 5.63 7.24
N THR A 170 -1.49 6.38 8.27
CA THR A 170 -2.00 6.26 9.64
C THR A 170 -2.72 7.54 10.07
N LYS A 171 -3.65 7.45 11.02
CA LYS A 171 -4.34 8.66 11.50
C LYS A 171 -3.41 9.65 12.22
N ASN A 172 -2.29 9.18 12.78
CA ASN A 172 -1.33 10.06 13.44
C ASN A 172 -0.44 10.82 12.45
N ALA A 173 -0.19 10.25 11.26
CA ALA A 173 0.59 10.92 10.23
C ALA A 173 -0.08 12.22 9.75
N THR A 174 -1.42 12.34 9.85
CA THR A 174 -2.14 13.59 9.53
C THR A 174 -1.80 14.76 10.47
N LYS A 175 -1.11 14.48 11.58
CA LYS A 175 -0.65 15.46 12.57
C LYS A 175 0.86 15.64 12.56
N SER A 176 1.56 14.85 11.75
CA SER A 176 3.01 14.83 11.62
C SER A 176 3.46 15.72 10.47
N LEU A 177 4.71 16.18 10.51
CA LEU A 177 5.33 16.90 9.40
C LEU A 177 5.90 15.89 8.41
N ASP A 178 5.06 15.45 7.49
CA ASP A 178 5.43 14.57 6.40
C ASP A 178 5.48 15.32 5.06
N ASN A 179 6.08 14.67 4.07
CA ASN A 179 6.09 15.13 2.69
C ASN A 179 5.85 13.99 1.72
N VAL A 180 5.35 14.33 0.54
CA VAL A 180 5.06 13.41 -0.55
C VAL A 180 5.42 14.05 -1.88
N ILE A 181 5.89 13.21 -2.80
CA ILE A 181 5.97 13.48 -4.22
C ILE A 181 4.88 12.62 -4.89
N TYR A 182 4.09 13.26 -5.75
CA TYR A 182 3.23 12.57 -6.71
C TYR A 182 3.82 12.79 -8.10
N SER A 183 4.14 11.72 -8.82
CA SER A 183 4.71 11.82 -10.16
C SER A 183 3.94 10.98 -11.17
N LYS A 184 3.72 11.54 -12.36
CA LYS A 184 3.19 10.89 -13.56
C LYS A 184 4.30 10.64 -14.59
N ASP A 185 5.56 10.90 -14.25
CA ASP A 185 6.68 10.53 -15.11
C ASP A 185 6.68 9.01 -15.30
N ILE A 186 6.51 8.57 -16.55
CA ILE A 186 6.31 7.15 -16.87
C ILE A 186 7.52 6.29 -16.48
N ASN A 187 8.74 6.84 -16.50
CA ASN A 187 9.94 6.10 -16.12
C ASN A 187 10.00 5.91 -14.60
N ILE A 188 9.62 6.95 -13.84
CA ILE A 188 9.52 6.85 -12.37
C ILE A 188 8.41 5.87 -11.98
N VAL A 189 7.24 5.99 -12.61
CA VAL A 189 6.10 5.08 -12.37
C VAL A 189 6.51 3.62 -12.66
N LYS A 190 7.16 3.37 -13.79
CA LYS A 190 7.65 2.03 -14.16
C LYS A 190 8.62 1.46 -13.13
N ALA A 191 9.57 2.25 -12.64
CA ALA A 191 10.51 1.81 -11.61
C ALA A 191 9.80 1.38 -10.31
N TYR A 192 8.75 2.10 -9.90
CA TYR A 192 7.96 1.72 -8.72
C TYR A 192 7.09 0.49 -8.94
N VAL A 193 6.60 0.27 -10.17
CA VAL A 193 5.94 -0.99 -10.54
C VAL A 193 6.92 -2.13 -10.38
N GLU A 194 8.09 -2.07 -11.02
CA GLU A 194 9.15 -3.10 -10.96
C GLU A 194 9.61 -3.42 -9.52
N GLU A 195 9.72 -2.41 -8.66
CA GLU A 195 10.01 -2.59 -7.24
C GLU A 195 8.87 -3.32 -6.50
N PHE A 196 7.62 -2.92 -6.77
CA PHE A 196 6.45 -3.61 -6.22
C PHE A 196 6.41 -5.08 -6.65
N GLU A 197 6.79 -5.43 -7.88
CA GLU A 197 6.81 -6.80 -8.37
C GLU A 197 7.73 -7.69 -7.54
N GLN A 198 8.93 -7.19 -7.23
CA GLN A 198 9.89 -7.89 -6.37
C GLN A 198 9.31 -8.14 -4.99
N PHE A 199 8.71 -7.10 -4.38
CA PHE A 199 8.10 -7.26 -3.06
C PHE A 199 6.89 -8.17 -3.10
N LEU A 200 6.10 -8.19 -4.17
CA LEU A 200 4.99 -9.12 -4.29
C LEU A 200 5.49 -10.56 -4.22
N PHE A 201 6.54 -10.87 -4.97
CA PHE A 201 7.18 -12.19 -4.96
C PHE A 201 7.73 -12.60 -3.59
N LEU A 202 8.28 -11.64 -2.84
CA LEU A 202 8.89 -11.85 -1.52
C LEU A 202 7.88 -11.82 -0.37
N SER A 203 6.74 -11.17 -0.58
CA SER A 203 5.70 -10.99 0.43
C SER A 203 4.96 -12.30 0.67
N GLU A 204 4.43 -12.42 1.88
CA GLU A 204 3.59 -13.53 2.29
C GLU A 204 2.15 -13.07 2.50
N LYS A 205 1.23 -14.04 2.51
CA LYS A 205 -0.12 -13.82 3.04
C LYS A 205 -0.03 -13.15 4.40
N LEU A 206 -1.06 -12.40 4.77
CA LEU A 206 -1.14 -11.79 6.08
C LEU A 206 -1.32 -12.89 7.16
N ASN A 207 -0.23 -13.57 7.48
CA ASN A 207 -0.19 -14.64 8.46
C ASN A 207 0.05 -14.01 9.84
N TRP A 208 -1.02 -14.02 10.61
CA TRP A 208 -1.09 -13.46 11.95
C TRP A 208 -0.26 -14.24 12.99
N GLU A 209 0.37 -15.35 12.61
CA GLU A 209 1.05 -16.25 13.53
C GLU A 209 2.58 -16.21 13.33
N ASN A 210 3.08 -16.06 12.10
CA ASN A 210 4.51 -16.14 11.80
C ASN A 210 5.31 -14.87 12.22
N ASN A 211 6.52 -15.06 12.75
CA ASN A 211 7.42 -13.98 13.19
C ASN A 211 8.53 -13.62 12.19
N ASP A 212 8.90 -14.53 11.29
CA ASP A 212 10.08 -14.45 10.44
C ASP A 212 9.69 -14.63 8.96
N PRO A 213 10.01 -13.67 8.07
CA PRO A 213 9.72 -13.80 6.63
C PRO A 213 10.47 -14.96 5.96
N ASN A 214 11.57 -15.47 6.52
CA ASN A 214 12.36 -16.54 5.91
C ASN A 214 11.80 -17.95 6.12
N LEU A 215 10.87 -18.15 7.07
CA LEU A 215 10.34 -19.48 7.38
C LEU A 215 9.42 -20.04 6.27
N ASN A 216 8.92 -19.19 5.37
CA ASN A 216 8.03 -19.58 4.27
C ASN A 216 8.76 -19.83 2.94
N VAL A 217 10.09 -19.64 2.89
CA VAL A 217 10.90 -19.77 1.65
C VAL A 217 11.63 -21.12 1.59
N SER A 218 11.48 -21.96 2.61
CA SER A 218 12.21 -23.22 2.80
C SER A 218 11.36 -24.49 2.59
N SER A 219 10.26 -24.42 1.85
CA SER A 219 9.45 -25.58 1.44
C SER A 219 9.33 -25.67 -0.07
#